data_AF-A0A9X1NLA5-F1
#
_entry.id   AF-A0A9X1NLA5-F1
#
_cell.length_a   1.000
_cell.length_b   1.000
_cell.length_c   1.000
_cell.angle_alpha   90.00
_cell.angle_beta   90.00
_cell.angle_gamma   90.00
#
_symmetry.space_group_name_H-M   'P 1'
#
loop_
_entity.id
_entity.type
_entity.pdbx_description
1 polymer ?
#
loop_
_entity_poly.entity_id
_entity_poly.type
_entity_poly.pdbx_seq_one_letter_code
_entity_poly.pdbx_strand_id
1 'polypeptide(L)'
;MGSWLPAWLMAVWCAVFVVLLAIHSSHILKLTGIGRFWHAGHAFMALGMINMYWPGGTMPVAAGPGKLLFAVATAAALAAVVATRLRGDTDWLWAIMAVDFGIMIYMFEQMEGRGLSLLAVPLAAWGLLQAAGWFSGLLTEETRRHHAPAGQGSVAAVPELRLGHRQILSLRVTLGVMALGMAYMLLAMNFGMGSSGDEQPGGHHHSMAPRSAVQVAAV
;
A
#
# COMPACT_ATOMS: atom_id res chain seq x y z
N MET A 1 4.08 -12.94 17.60
CA MET A 1 3.39 -11.64 17.58
C MET A 1 1.96 -11.91 17.14
N GLY A 2 0.97 -11.59 17.96
CA GLY A 2 -0.44 -11.76 17.56
C GLY A 2 -0.71 -10.97 16.28
N SER A 3 -1.47 -11.53 15.34
CA SER A 3 -1.81 -10.81 14.12
C SER A 3 -2.73 -9.65 14.49
N TRP A 4 -2.35 -8.42 14.10
CA TRP A 4 -3.12 -7.19 14.30
C TRP A 4 -4.42 -7.16 13.45
N LEU A 5 -4.63 -8.19 12.63
CA LEU A 5 -5.88 -8.49 11.93
C LEU A 5 -6.27 -9.96 12.05
N PRO A 6 -7.57 -10.28 12.00
CA PRO A 6 -8.04 -11.64 11.78
C PRO A 6 -7.58 -12.18 10.43
N ALA A 7 -7.19 -13.46 10.38
CA ALA A 7 -6.66 -14.10 9.16
C ALA A 7 -7.62 -14.04 7.96
N TRP A 8 -8.93 -14.14 8.19
CA TRP A 8 -9.93 -14.03 7.11
C TRP A 8 -9.91 -12.65 6.45
N LEU A 9 -9.70 -11.58 7.23
CA LEU A 9 -9.70 -10.22 6.72
C LEU A 9 -8.40 -9.94 5.95
N MET A 10 -7.28 -10.49 6.41
CA MET A 10 -6.04 -10.50 5.64
C MET A 10 -6.20 -11.22 4.29
N ALA A 11 -6.85 -12.39 4.28
CA ALA A 11 -7.11 -13.12 3.05
C ALA A 11 -7.98 -12.33 2.06
N VAL A 12 -9.03 -11.64 2.54
CA VAL A 12 -9.88 -10.77 1.70
C VAL A 12 -9.06 -9.65 1.08
N TRP A 13 -8.28 -8.90 1.87
CA TRP A 13 -7.44 -7.82 1.33
C TRP A 13 -6.37 -8.33 0.37
N CYS A 14 -5.71 -9.44 0.70
CA CYS A 14 -4.76 -10.09 -0.20
C CYS A 14 -5.41 -10.42 -1.56
N ALA A 15 -6.61 -11.02 -1.56
CA ALA A 15 -7.34 -11.32 -2.79
C ALA A 15 -7.71 -10.05 -3.57
N VAL A 16 -8.13 -8.98 -2.90
CA VAL A 16 -8.38 -7.67 -3.53
C VAL A 16 -7.12 -7.16 -4.24
N PHE A 17 -5.96 -7.16 -3.56
CA PHE A 17 -4.71 -6.68 -4.18
C PHE A 17 -4.20 -7.58 -5.31
N VAL A 18 -4.48 -8.89 -5.28
CA VAL A 18 -4.21 -9.78 -6.43
C VAL A 18 -5.03 -9.35 -7.65
N VAL A 19 -6.31 -9.01 -7.47
CA VAL A 19 -7.15 -8.49 -8.56
C VAL A 19 -6.62 -7.15 -9.06
N LEU A 20 -6.26 -6.22 -8.17
CA LEU A 20 -5.69 -4.93 -8.55
C LEU A 20 -4.37 -5.08 -9.33
N LEU A 21 -3.51 -6.00 -8.89
CA LEU A 21 -2.27 -6.35 -9.58
C LEU A 21 -2.57 -6.81 -11.00
N ALA A 22 -3.49 -7.77 -11.19
CA ALA A 22 -3.86 -8.26 -12.50
C ALA A 22 -4.39 -7.15 -13.43
N ILE A 23 -5.25 -6.27 -12.91
CA ILE A 23 -5.78 -5.13 -13.67
C ILE A 23 -4.65 -4.20 -14.11
N HIS A 24 -3.79 -3.77 -13.19
CA HIS A 24 -2.67 -2.88 -13.51
C HIS A 24 -1.65 -3.52 -14.44
N SER A 25 -1.32 -4.80 -14.25
CA SER A 25 -0.48 -5.56 -15.19
C SER A 25 -1.07 -5.59 -16.59
N SER A 26 -2.39 -5.77 -16.72
CA SER A 26 -3.05 -5.71 -18.04
C SER A 26 -2.92 -4.34 -18.71
N HIS A 27 -2.89 -3.25 -17.94
CA HIS A 27 -2.66 -1.90 -18.45
C HIS A 27 -1.20 -1.67 -18.85
N ILE A 28 -0.24 -2.18 -18.08
CA ILE A 28 1.20 -2.11 -18.42
C ILE A 28 1.48 -2.74 -19.79
N LEU A 29 0.81 -3.85 -20.12
CA LEU A 29 0.98 -4.54 -21.40
C LEU A 29 0.35 -3.80 -22.59
N LYS A 30 -0.63 -2.92 -22.35
CA LYS A 30 -1.39 -2.21 -23.39
C LYS A 30 -0.92 -0.78 -23.62
N LEU A 31 -0.26 -0.19 -22.63
CA LEU A 31 0.14 1.21 -22.65
C LEU A 31 1.63 1.36 -22.94
N THR A 32 2.00 2.51 -23.50
CA THR A 32 3.39 2.91 -23.74
C THR A 32 3.73 4.21 -22.98
N GLY A 33 5.01 4.58 -22.94
CA GLY A 33 5.44 5.85 -22.35
C GLY A 33 5.16 5.99 -20.85
N ILE A 34 4.78 7.20 -20.43
CA ILE A 34 4.57 7.58 -19.02
C ILE A 34 3.47 6.75 -18.36
N GLY A 35 2.35 6.52 -19.07
CA GLY A 35 1.23 5.75 -18.55
C GLY A 35 1.64 4.32 -18.16
N ARG A 36 2.56 3.69 -18.91
CA ARG A 36 3.09 2.36 -18.58
C ARG A 36 3.83 2.36 -17.24
N PHE A 37 4.70 3.35 -17.02
CA PHE A 37 5.47 3.45 -15.78
C PHE A 37 4.59 3.81 -14.59
N TRP A 38 3.59 4.68 -14.79
CA TRP A 38 2.58 4.99 -13.78
C TRP A 38 1.87 3.71 -13.29
N HIS A 39 1.35 2.90 -14.22
CA HIS A 39 0.71 1.64 -13.85
C HIS A 39 1.69 0.59 -13.29
N ALA A 40 2.94 0.61 -13.70
CA ALA A 40 3.98 -0.23 -13.11
C ALA A 40 4.22 0.09 -11.63
N GLY A 41 4.21 1.38 -11.26
CA GLY A 41 4.30 1.79 -9.86
C GLY A 41 3.14 1.25 -9.01
N HIS A 42 1.90 1.34 -9.52
CA HIS A 42 0.73 0.79 -8.83
C HIS A 42 0.73 -0.73 -8.73
N ALA A 43 1.13 -1.43 -9.79
CA ALA A 43 1.33 -2.88 -9.73
C ALA A 43 2.39 -3.26 -8.68
N PHE A 44 3.47 -2.49 -8.59
CA PHE A 44 4.52 -2.69 -7.60
C PHE A 44 4.02 -2.45 -6.16
N MET A 45 3.20 -1.42 -5.94
CA MET A 45 2.52 -1.21 -4.64
C MET A 45 1.60 -2.37 -4.29
N ALA A 46 0.80 -2.86 -5.24
CA ALA A 46 -0.08 -4.00 -5.03
C ALA A 46 0.69 -5.25 -4.58
N LEU A 47 1.88 -5.51 -5.15
CA LEU A 47 2.75 -6.60 -4.71
C LEU A 47 3.22 -6.43 -3.26
N GLY A 48 3.63 -5.20 -2.87
CA GLY A 48 3.97 -4.90 -1.49
C GLY A 48 2.79 -5.13 -0.54
N MET A 49 1.59 -4.72 -0.95
CA MET A 49 0.37 -4.92 -0.16
C MET A 49 -0.03 -6.39 -0.05
N ILE A 50 0.12 -7.20 -1.12
CA ILE A 50 -0.07 -8.67 -1.07
C ILE A 50 0.88 -9.30 -0.05
N ASN A 51 2.15 -8.90 -0.08
CA ASN A 51 3.17 -9.39 0.85
C ASN A 51 2.79 -9.09 2.30
N MET A 52 2.28 -7.88 2.54
CA MET A 52 1.90 -7.39 3.87
C MET A 52 0.57 -7.99 4.39
N TYR A 53 -0.39 -8.26 3.50
CA TYR A 53 -1.66 -8.92 3.82
C TYR A 53 -1.59 -10.45 3.74
N TRP A 54 -0.40 -11.04 3.71
CA TRP A 54 -0.25 -12.47 3.53
C TRP A 54 -0.90 -13.28 4.69
N PRO A 55 -1.91 -14.13 4.42
CA PRO A 55 -2.72 -14.76 5.46
C PRO A 55 -1.95 -15.81 6.28
N GLY A 56 -0.76 -16.23 5.84
CA GLY A 56 0.10 -17.16 6.58
C GLY A 56 0.76 -16.57 7.83
N GLY A 57 0.49 -15.31 8.17
CA GLY A 57 1.00 -14.64 9.38
C GLY A 57 2.48 -14.27 9.33
N THR A 58 3.19 -14.63 8.26
CA THR A 58 4.58 -14.27 7.99
C THR A 58 4.67 -13.70 6.58
N MET A 59 5.36 -12.56 6.40
CA MET A 59 5.51 -11.97 5.08
C MET A 59 6.40 -12.86 4.20
N PRO A 60 5.98 -13.21 2.96
CA PRO A 60 6.82 -13.94 2.01
C PRO A 60 8.17 -13.27 1.74
N VAL A 61 8.20 -11.94 1.72
CA VAL A 61 9.38 -11.09 1.60
C VAL A 61 9.58 -10.34 2.91
N ALA A 62 10.76 -10.50 3.52
CA ALA A 62 11.13 -9.81 4.74
C ALA A 62 11.09 -8.27 4.57
N ALA A 63 10.90 -7.56 5.67
CA ALA A 63 10.76 -6.10 5.66
C ALA A 63 11.99 -5.37 5.10
N GLY A 64 13.21 -5.80 5.45
CA GLY A 64 14.46 -5.19 4.96
C GLY A 64 14.52 -5.06 3.43
N PRO A 65 14.45 -6.18 2.67
CA PRO A 65 14.39 -6.13 1.20
C PRO A 65 13.20 -5.31 0.67
N GLY A 66 12.01 -5.45 1.27
CA GLY A 66 10.83 -4.67 0.89
C GLY A 66 11.09 -3.16 0.97
N LYS A 67 11.62 -2.68 2.10
CA LYS A 67 11.99 -1.28 2.30
C LYS A 67 12.99 -0.79 1.27
N LEU A 68 14.02 -1.58 0.97
CA LEU A 68 15.02 -1.20 -0.03
C LEU A 68 14.38 -1.02 -1.42
N LEU A 69 13.53 -1.95 -1.84
CA LEU A 69 12.87 -1.86 -3.14
C LEU A 69 11.96 -0.62 -3.22
N PHE A 70 11.16 -0.36 -2.17
CA PHE A 70 10.33 0.84 -2.12
C PHE A 70 11.14 2.13 -1.98
N ALA A 71 12.29 2.13 -1.31
CA ALA A 71 13.19 3.29 -1.27
C ALA A 71 13.76 3.63 -2.66
N VAL A 72 14.15 2.61 -3.44
CA VAL A 72 14.56 2.79 -4.84
C VAL A 72 13.40 3.33 -5.68
N ALA A 73 12.19 2.79 -5.50
CA ALA A 73 11.00 3.27 -6.20
C ALA A 73 10.65 4.73 -5.85
N THR A 74 10.74 5.11 -4.56
CA THR A 74 10.57 6.50 -4.10
C THR A 74 11.59 7.42 -4.75
N ALA A 75 12.88 7.03 -4.76
CA ALA A 75 13.93 7.82 -5.39
C ALA A 75 13.69 8.01 -6.89
N ALA A 76 13.24 6.96 -7.59
CA ALA A 76 12.87 7.04 -9.00
C ALA A 76 11.67 7.97 -9.24
N ALA A 77 10.62 7.90 -8.41
CA ALA A 77 9.47 8.79 -8.50
C ALA A 77 9.86 10.26 -8.23
N LEU A 78 10.70 10.52 -7.23
CA LEU A 78 11.24 11.87 -6.96
C LEU A 78 12.11 12.39 -8.12
N ALA A 79 12.95 11.53 -8.70
CA ALA A 79 13.72 11.88 -9.89
C ALA A 79 12.80 12.23 -11.08
N ALA A 80 11.67 11.54 -11.23
CA ALA A 80 10.66 11.88 -12.23
C ALA A 80 10.02 13.25 -11.95
N VAL A 81 9.66 13.57 -10.69
CA VAL A 81 9.15 14.90 -10.29
C VAL A 81 10.15 16.00 -10.67
N VAL A 82 11.43 15.81 -10.34
CA VAL A 82 12.48 16.79 -10.67
C VAL A 82 12.62 16.92 -12.19
N ALA A 83 12.65 15.79 -12.91
CA ALA A 83 12.80 15.78 -14.36
C ALA A 83 11.64 16.47 -15.08
N THR A 84 10.38 16.29 -14.64
CA THR A 84 9.25 17.03 -15.22
C THR A 84 9.36 18.51 -14.88
N ARG A 85 9.70 18.84 -13.62
CA ARG A 85 9.80 20.23 -13.17
C ARG A 85 10.84 21.03 -13.96
N LEU A 86 11.98 20.41 -14.29
CA LEU A 86 13.03 21.00 -15.12
C LEU A 86 12.59 21.25 -16.57
N ARG A 87 11.54 20.56 -17.04
CA ARG A 87 10.94 20.79 -18.37
C ARG A 87 9.87 21.89 -18.37
N GLY A 88 9.58 22.49 -17.20
CA GLY A 88 8.53 23.50 -17.04
C GLY A 88 7.17 22.94 -16.61
N ASP A 89 7.03 21.61 -16.53
CA ASP A 89 5.77 20.95 -16.18
C ASP A 89 5.85 20.33 -14.78
N THR A 90 4.87 20.57 -13.93
CA THR A 90 4.76 19.84 -12.66
C THR A 90 3.71 18.75 -12.82
N ASP A 91 4.15 17.50 -12.95
CA ASP A 91 3.25 16.35 -12.92
C ASP A 91 3.07 15.88 -11.47
N TRP A 92 1.98 16.30 -10.84
CA TRP A 92 1.65 16.00 -9.45
C TRP A 92 1.48 14.51 -9.18
N LEU A 93 1.25 13.69 -10.21
CA LEU A 93 1.07 12.26 -10.04
C LEU A 93 2.35 11.60 -9.54
N TRP A 94 3.52 11.97 -10.09
CA TRP A 94 4.80 11.47 -9.60
C TRP A 94 5.06 11.84 -8.14
N ALA A 95 4.61 13.03 -7.70
CA ALA A 95 4.73 13.44 -6.31
C ALA A 95 3.83 12.60 -5.40
N ILE A 96 2.57 12.35 -5.80
CA ILE A 96 1.65 11.46 -5.08
C ILE A 96 2.25 10.07 -4.96
N MET A 97 2.75 9.49 -6.06
CA MET A 97 3.37 8.16 -6.07
C MET A 97 4.63 8.09 -5.20
N ALA A 98 5.45 9.13 -5.18
CA ALA A 98 6.61 9.20 -4.30
C ALA A 98 6.20 9.15 -2.82
N VAL A 99 5.12 9.85 -2.46
CA VAL A 99 4.54 9.80 -1.10
C VAL A 99 4.01 8.40 -0.80
N ASP A 100 3.30 7.77 -1.74
CA ASP A 100 2.75 6.42 -1.54
C ASP A 100 3.83 5.36 -1.37
N PHE A 101 4.92 5.42 -2.14
CA PHE A 101 6.07 4.57 -1.90
C PHE A 101 6.74 4.86 -0.55
N GLY A 102 6.80 6.13 -0.12
CA GLY A 102 7.22 6.50 1.23
C GLY A 102 6.35 5.87 2.32
N ILE A 103 5.03 5.83 2.12
CA ILE A 103 4.07 5.15 3.00
C ILE A 103 4.37 3.65 3.05
N MET A 104 4.63 3.01 1.91
CA MET A 104 5.01 1.59 1.88
C MET A 104 6.27 1.30 2.69
N ILE A 105 7.29 2.17 2.64
CA ILE A 105 8.50 2.06 3.48
C ILE A 105 8.12 2.15 4.97
N TYR A 106 7.31 3.15 5.33
CA TYR A 106 6.85 3.33 6.71
C TYR A 106 6.06 2.12 7.21
N MET A 107 5.20 1.54 6.38
CA MET A 107 4.43 0.34 6.74
C MET A 107 5.35 -0.85 7.04
N PHE A 108 6.42 -1.06 6.26
CA PHE A 108 7.42 -2.08 6.59
C PHE A 108 8.18 -1.78 7.90
N GLU A 109 8.54 -0.51 8.17
CA GLU A 109 9.16 -0.12 9.45
C GLU A 109 8.23 -0.37 10.64
N GLN A 110 6.93 -0.09 10.49
CA GLN A 110 5.92 -0.36 11.51
C GLN A 110 5.81 -1.86 11.80
N MET A 111 5.86 -2.71 10.78
CA MET A 111 5.85 -4.17 10.96
C MET A 111 7.09 -4.72 11.68
N GLU A 112 8.22 -4.00 11.61
CA GLU A 112 9.42 -4.31 12.41
C GLU A 112 9.39 -3.69 13.82
N GLY A 113 8.30 -3.01 14.19
CA GLY A 113 8.14 -2.33 15.48
C GLY A 113 8.96 -1.03 15.61
N ARG A 114 9.44 -0.47 14.49
CA ARG A 114 10.29 0.73 14.46
C ARG A 114 9.56 1.98 13.96
N GLY A 115 8.34 1.84 13.49
CA GLY A 115 7.55 2.97 13.01
C GLY A 115 7.10 3.88 14.17
N LEU A 116 7.15 5.19 13.94
CA LEU A 116 6.62 6.18 14.88
C LEU A 116 5.09 6.19 14.78
N SER A 117 4.39 5.67 15.78
CA SER A 117 2.91 5.57 15.80
C SER A 117 2.20 6.88 15.49
N LEU A 118 2.76 8.02 15.88
CA LEU A 118 2.23 9.36 15.59
C LEU A 118 2.14 9.67 14.10
N LEU A 119 3.00 9.07 13.26
CA LEU A 119 2.95 9.27 11.80
C LEU A 119 1.86 8.42 11.13
N ALA A 120 1.35 7.36 11.76
CA ALA A 120 0.34 6.50 11.14
C ALA A 120 -0.94 7.26 10.82
N VAL A 121 -1.37 8.16 11.71
CA VAL A 121 -2.61 8.94 11.57
C VAL A 121 -2.58 9.90 10.37
N PRO A 122 -1.60 10.81 10.22
CA PRO A 122 -1.55 11.69 9.04
C PRO A 122 -1.34 10.92 7.74
N LEU A 123 -0.58 9.82 7.74
CA LEU A 123 -0.41 8.98 6.54
C LEU A 123 -1.70 8.24 6.17
N ALA A 124 -2.46 7.76 7.15
CA ALA A 124 -3.78 7.17 6.91
C ALA A 124 -4.77 8.22 6.39
N ALA A 125 -4.75 9.43 6.96
CA ALA A 125 -5.58 10.54 6.48
C ALA A 125 -5.23 10.91 5.02
N TRP A 126 -3.94 10.92 4.66
CA TRP A 126 -3.50 11.08 3.28
C TRP A 126 -4.08 10.01 2.36
N GLY A 127 -4.00 8.72 2.74
CA GLY A 127 -4.62 7.63 1.99
C GLY A 127 -6.13 7.76 1.84
N LEU A 128 -6.84 8.22 2.88
CA LEU A 128 -8.29 8.48 2.81
C LEU A 128 -8.64 9.63 1.87
N LEU A 129 -7.87 10.72 1.90
CA LEU A 129 -8.05 11.85 0.98
C LEU A 129 -7.80 11.43 -0.47
N GLN A 130 -6.79 10.61 -0.72
CA GLN A 130 -6.57 10.03 -2.04
C GLN A 130 -7.73 9.13 -2.48
N ALA A 131 -8.20 8.25 -1.60
CA ALA A 131 -9.34 7.40 -1.90
C ALA A 131 -10.57 8.24 -2.29
N ALA A 132 -10.87 9.28 -1.51
CA ALA A 132 -11.94 10.22 -1.82
C ALA A 132 -11.71 10.96 -3.14
N GLY A 133 -10.49 11.39 -3.43
CA GLY A 133 -10.10 12.05 -4.68
C GLY A 133 -10.28 11.15 -5.92
N TRP A 134 -9.95 9.87 -5.82
CA TRP A 134 -10.15 8.89 -6.89
C TRP A 134 -11.62 8.53 -7.06
N PHE A 135 -12.33 8.24 -5.96
CA PHE A 135 -13.75 7.89 -6.02
C PHE A 135 -14.63 9.05 -6.49
N SER A 136 -14.30 10.30 -6.17
CA SER A 136 -15.00 11.49 -6.69
C SER A 136 -14.63 11.82 -8.14
N GLY A 137 -13.46 11.37 -8.61
CA GLY A 137 -12.94 11.64 -9.95
C GLY A 137 -12.13 12.93 -10.04
N LEU A 138 -11.94 13.66 -8.93
CA LEU A 138 -11.12 14.87 -8.88
C LEU A 138 -9.69 14.61 -9.35
N LEU A 139 -9.06 13.53 -8.87
CA LEU A 139 -7.70 13.15 -9.27
C LEU A 139 -7.62 12.64 -10.73
N THR A 140 -8.72 12.09 -11.24
CA THR A 140 -8.80 11.66 -12.65
C THR A 140 -8.86 12.85 -13.59
N GLU A 141 -9.62 13.88 -13.23
CA GLU A 141 -9.68 15.11 -14.03
C GLU A 141 -8.32 15.82 -14.04
N GLU A 142 -7.64 15.88 -12.90
CA GLU A 142 -6.29 16.45 -12.83
C GLU A 142 -5.28 15.66 -13.68
N THR A 143 -5.34 14.32 -13.63
CA THR A 143 -4.54 13.44 -14.50
C THR A 143 -4.76 13.78 -15.98
N ARG A 144 -6.02 13.99 -16.38
CA ARG A 144 -6.39 14.31 -17.77
C ARG A 144 -5.83 15.65 -18.21
N ARG A 145 -5.88 16.67 -17.36
CA ARG A 145 -5.35 18.01 -17.67
C ARG A 145 -3.85 17.98 -17.93
N HIS A 146 -3.10 17.24 -17.12
CA HIS A 146 -1.64 17.11 -17.28
C HIS A 146 -1.22 16.30 -18.51
N HIS A 147 -2.06 15.37 -18.96
CA HIS A 147 -1.76 14.54 -20.14
C HIS A 147 -2.39 15.09 -21.43
N ALA A 148 -3.12 16.20 -21.36
CA ALA A 148 -3.61 16.87 -22.56
C ALA A 148 -2.44 17.56 -23.29
N PRO A 149 -2.19 17.29 -24.58
CA PRO A 149 -1.08 17.88 -25.30
C PRO A 149 -1.21 19.41 -25.35
N ALA A 150 -0.23 20.10 -24.75
CA ALA A 150 -0.11 21.55 -24.77
C ALA A 150 0.14 22.01 -26.22
N GLY A 151 -0.91 22.36 -26.96
CA GLY A 151 -0.79 23.05 -28.26
C GLY A 151 -1.52 22.42 -29.45
N GLN A 152 -2.26 21.34 -29.30
CA GLN A 152 -3.14 20.86 -30.38
C GLN A 152 -4.53 21.50 -30.25
N GLY A 153 -4.69 22.66 -30.89
CA GLY A 153 -6.01 23.26 -31.09
C GLY A 153 -6.92 22.26 -31.81
N SER A 154 -7.97 21.80 -31.12
CA SER A 154 -9.27 21.25 -31.57
C SER A 154 -9.40 20.52 -32.93
N VAL A 155 -8.34 19.99 -33.55
CA VAL A 155 -8.39 19.30 -34.84
C VAL A 155 -7.98 17.85 -34.64
N ALA A 156 -8.98 16.98 -34.66
CA ALA A 156 -8.92 15.52 -34.62
C ALA A 156 -8.31 14.91 -33.34
N ALA A 157 -9.17 14.67 -32.35
CA ALA A 157 -8.87 13.81 -31.21
C ALA A 157 -8.32 12.46 -31.70
N VAL A 158 -7.03 12.23 -31.41
CA VAL A 158 -6.37 10.93 -31.59
C VAL A 158 -7.19 9.86 -30.86
N PRO A 159 -7.42 8.66 -31.44
CA PRO A 159 -8.26 7.61 -30.87
C PRO A 159 -7.83 7.13 -29.46
N GLU A 160 -6.61 7.45 -29.03
CA GLU A 160 -6.06 7.15 -27.71
C GLU A 160 -6.83 7.81 -26.55
N LEU A 161 -7.57 8.89 -26.81
CA LEU A 161 -8.38 9.61 -25.83
C LEU A 161 -9.81 9.10 -25.66
N ARG A 162 -10.19 8.00 -26.33
CA ARG A 162 -11.38 7.22 -25.97
C ARG A 162 -11.01 6.07 -25.02
N LEU A 163 -10.34 6.39 -23.91
CA LEU A 163 -10.50 5.57 -22.72
C LEU A 163 -11.99 5.52 -22.44
N GLY A 164 -12.62 4.37 -22.73
CA GLY A 164 -14.06 4.23 -22.60
C GLY A 164 -14.48 4.58 -21.18
N HIS A 165 -15.70 5.07 -20.98
CA HIS A 165 -16.24 5.39 -19.65
C HIS A 165 -15.95 4.29 -18.60
N ARG A 166 -15.97 3.02 -19.04
CA ARG A 166 -15.60 1.85 -18.23
C ARG A 166 -14.14 1.84 -17.75
N GLN A 167 -13.18 2.23 -18.57
CA GLN A 167 -11.76 2.28 -18.18
C GLN A 167 -11.50 3.39 -17.18
N ILE A 168 -12.14 4.55 -17.35
CA ILE A 168 -12.08 5.66 -16.39
C ILE A 168 -12.65 5.23 -15.04
N LEU A 169 -13.82 4.57 -15.04
CA LEU A 169 -14.41 4.04 -13.81
C LEU A 169 -13.51 2.99 -13.15
N SER A 170 -12.95 2.07 -13.94
CA SER A 170 -12.01 1.05 -13.45
C SER A 170 -10.83 1.71 -12.75
N LEU A 171 -10.19 2.70 -13.37
CA LEU A 171 -9.03 3.40 -12.80
C LEU A 171 -9.37 4.09 -11.47
N ARG A 172 -10.51 4.78 -11.41
CA ARG A 172 -10.99 5.44 -10.18
C ARG A 172 -11.21 4.45 -9.05
N VAL A 173 -11.87 3.33 -9.35
CA VAL A 173 -12.17 2.30 -8.34
C VAL A 173 -10.88 1.62 -7.89
N THR A 174 -10.00 1.22 -8.80
CA THR A 174 -8.77 0.50 -8.45
C THR A 174 -7.82 1.34 -7.60
N LEU A 175 -7.62 2.61 -7.96
CA LEU A 175 -6.74 3.51 -7.21
C LEU A 175 -7.37 3.93 -5.88
N GLY A 176 -8.69 4.15 -5.85
CA GLY A 176 -9.41 4.45 -4.61
C GLY A 176 -9.35 3.29 -3.62
N VAL A 177 -9.54 2.05 -4.09
CA VAL A 177 -9.44 0.84 -3.25
C VAL A 177 -8.00 0.60 -2.78
N MET A 178 -7.00 0.84 -3.63
CA MET A 178 -5.59 0.73 -3.25
C MET A 178 -5.24 1.70 -2.11
N ALA A 179 -5.60 2.97 -2.25
CA ALA A 179 -5.38 3.99 -1.22
C ALA A 179 -6.12 3.67 0.08
N LEU A 180 -7.37 3.18 -0.01
CA LEU A 180 -8.15 2.75 1.14
C LEU A 180 -7.49 1.57 1.86
N GLY A 181 -6.96 0.59 1.13
CA GLY A 181 -6.26 -0.55 1.70
C GLY A 181 -4.98 -0.15 2.42
N MET A 182 -4.21 0.81 1.88
CA MET A 182 -3.03 1.37 2.57
C MET A 182 -3.44 2.09 3.86
N ALA A 183 -4.47 2.94 3.81
CA ALA A 183 -4.97 3.65 4.99
C ALA A 183 -5.50 2.69 6.07
N TYR A 184 -6.27 1.68 5.65
CA TYR A 184 -6.78 0.65 6.55
C TYR A 184 -5.63 -0.10 7.24
N MET A 185 -4.61 -0.50 6.49
CA MET A 185 -3.45 -1.20 7.04
C MET A 185 -2.71 -0.35 8.07
N LEU A 186 -2.46 0.93 7.79
CA LEU A 186 -1.82 1.84 8.74
C LEU A 186 -2.58 1.93 10.06
N LEU A 187 -3.90 2.10 10.00
CA LEU A 187 -4.76 2.17 11.19
C LEU A 187 -4.77 0.84 11.94
N ALA A 188 -4.88 -0.28 11.23
CA ALA A 188 -4.94 -1.60 11.84
C ALA A 188 -3.60 -1.98 12.51
N MET A 189 -2.45 -1.67 11.90
CA MET A 189 -1.15 -1.86 12.54
C MET A 189 -0.95 -0.97 13.77
N ASN A 190 -1.53 0.23 13.78
CA ASN A 190 -1.37 1.17 14.89
C ASN A 190 -2.32 0.87 16.07
N PHE A 191 -3.57 0.49 15.80
CA PHE A 191 -4.61 0.33 16.82
C PHE A 191 -5.00 -1.14 17.09
N GLY A 192 -4.70 -2.07 16.18
CA GLY A 192 -5.10 -3.48 16.29
C GLY A 192 -4.28 -4.32 17.28
N MET A 193 -3.18 -3.78 17.83
CA MET A 193 -2.32 -4.52 18.77
C MET A 193 -2.86 -4.59 20.22
N GLY A 194 -3.99 -3.94 20.52
CA GLY A 194 -4.52 -3.82 21.88
C GLY A 194 -5.61 -4.82 22.31
N SER A 195 -6.23 -5.58 21.40
CA SER A 195 -7.50 -6.28 21.70
C SER A 195 -7.39 -7.78 22.03
N SER A 196 -6.18 -8.35 22.13
CA SER A 196 -6.00 -9.80 22.36
C SER A 196 -5.93 -10.22 23.84
N GLY A 197 -6.29 -9.32 24.77
CA GLY A 197 -5.90 -9.42 26.18
C GLY A 197 -6.85 -10.11 27.17
N ASP A 198 -8.16 -10.22 26.89
CA ASP A 198 -9.14 -10.51 27.97
C ASP A 198 -9.97 -11.79 27.84
N GLU A 199 -9.65 -12.70 26.92
CA GLU A 199 -10.08 -14.10 27.06
C GLU A 199 -8.97 -14.90 27.73
N GLN A 200 -8.86 -14.75 29.04
CA GLN A 200 -8.30 -15.78 29.92
C GLN A 200 -9.47 -16.68 30.33
N PRO A 201 -9.83 -17.73 29.56
CA PRO A 201 -10.82 -18.68 30.04
C PRO A 201 -10.17 -19.39 31.23
N GLY A 202 -10.69 -19.11 32.41
CA GLY A 202 -10.22 -19.63 33.69
C GLY A 202 -10.04 -21.15 33.66
N GLY A 203 -8.81 -21.58 33.42
CA GLY A 203 -8.35 -22.94 33.61
C GLY A 203 -7.65 -23.04 34.95
N HIS A 204 -8.41 -22.92 36.04
CA HIS A 204 -7.98 -23.35 37.37
C HIS A 204 -7.76 -24.87 37.37
N HIS A 205 -6.62 -25.34 36.85
CA HIS A 205 -6.12 -26.67 37.17
C HIS A 205 -4.96 -26.52 38.16
N HIS A 206 -5.35 -26.60 39.43
CA HIS A 206 -4.50 -26.96 40.55
C HIS A 206 -3.67 -28.20 40.20
N SER A 207 -2.42 -27.99 39.78
CA SER A 207 -1.40 -29.04 39.81
C SER A 207 -0.69 -28.95 41.15
N MET A 208 -1.20 -29.68 42.14
CA MET A 208 -0.40 -30.04 43.29
C MET A 208 0.63 -31.07 42.83
N ALA A 209 1.90 -30.69 42.81
CA ALA A 209 3.01 -31.63 42.76
C ALA A 209 4.02 -31.33 43.88
N PRO A 210 4.55 -32.37 44.53
CA PRO A 210 5.20 -32.27 45.84
C PRO A 210 6.64 -31.75 45.75
N ARG A 211 7.03 -31.03 46.80
CA ARG A 211 8.43 -30.73 47.11
C ARG A 211 9.15 -32.03 47.48
N SER A 212 10.05 -32.47 46.61
CA SER A 212 11.25 -33.24 46.98
C SER A 212 12.43 -32.40 46.47
N ALA A 213 13.11 -31.60 47.29
CA ALA A 213 14.04 -32.01 48.35
C ALA A 213 15.04 -33.07 47.87
N VAL A 214 16.32 -32.81 48.19
CA VAL A 214 17.51 -33.68 48.13
C VAL A 214 18.33 -33.54 46.82
N GLN A 215 19.67 -33.46 46.79
CA GLN A 215 20.76 -33.15 47.72
C GLN A 215 22.08 -33.35 46.91
N VAL A 216 23.18 -32.84 47.46
CA VAL A 216 24.58 -33.31 47.30
C VAL A 216 25.48 -32.63 46.27
N ALA A 217 26.55 -32.07 46.83
CA ALA A 217 27.74 -31.51 46.25
C ALA A 217 28.78 -32.56 45.83
N ALA A 218 29.62 -32.23 44.85
CA ALA A 218 30.99 -32.71 44.59
C ALA A 218 31.41 -32.08 43.23
N VAL A 219 32.60 -31.54 42.96
CA VAL A 219 33.96 -31.60 43.54
C VAL A 219 34.59 -30.22 43.37
#